data_AF-A0A9W7IXQ4-F1
#
_entry.id   AF-A0A9W7IXQ4-F1
#
_cell.length_a   1.000
_cell.length_b   1.000
_cell.length_c   1.000
_cell.angle_alpha   90.00
_cell.angle_beta   90.00
_cell.angle_gamma   90.00
#
_symmetry.space_group_name_H-M   'P 1'
#
loop_
_entity.id
_entity.type
_entity.pdbx_description
1 polymer ?
#
loop_
_entity_poly.entity_id
_entity_poly.type
_entity_poly.pdbx_seq_one_letter_code
_entity_poly.pdbx_strand_id
1 'polypeptide(L)'
;MLGDGFWCTDPSDDPRGTFWLQSHHMVHYTYNCLWMCKFIHHDWDMFQSTHPCANFRAISREISSCPVYNSEAGINHNFSLMLKQFVLPDGSILRCRYNALPIKDCFIEDPLHEGKTMLKIMNLNKFDGVTGAFNCQDNFLHIE
;
A
#
# COMPACT_ATOMS: atom_id res chain seq x y z
N MET A 1 -22.86 13.29 1.68
CA MET A 1 -21.54 13.92 1.45
C MET A 1 -20.97 14.33 2.80
N LEU A 2 -20.17 13.46 3.41
CA LEU A 2 -19.36 13.72 4.61
C LEU A 2 -18.16 12.80 4.41
N GLY A 3 -17.02 13.33 4.00
CA GLY A 3 -15.90 12.51 3.52
C GLY A 3 -14.67 13.33 3.13
N ASP A 4 -14.42 14.44 3.81
CA ASP A 4 -13.18 15.21 3.70
C ASP A 4 -12.19 14.93 4.85
N GLY A 5 -12.48 13.95 5.71
CA GLY A 5 -11.50 13.32 6.59
C GLY A 5 -10.69 12.25 5.83
N PHE A 6 -9.62 12.68 5.17
CA PHE A 6 -8.55 11.83 4.64
C PHE A 6 -8.28 10.65 5.59
N TRP A 7 -8.25 9.43 5.05
CA TRP A 7 -8.21 8.08 5.67
C TRP A 7 -7.16 7.81 6.78
N CYS A 8 -7.08 8.65 7.80
CA CYS A 8 -6.06 8.59 8.86
C CYS A 8 -6.58 7.90 10.12
N THR A 9 -7.89 7.97 10.35
CA THR A 9 -8.57 7.48 11.55
C THR A 9 -9.97 7.06 11.17
N ASP A 10 -10.42 5.94 11.73
CA ASP A 10 -11.82 5.55 11.63
C ASP A 10 -12.74 6.68 12.16
N PRO A 11 -13.86 7.02 11.49
CA PRO A 11 -14.78 8.05 11.98
C PRO A 11 -15.37 7.75 13.37
N SER A 12 -15.33 6.48 13.79
CA SER A 12 -15.75 6.01 15.12
C SER A 12 -14.58 5.89 16.11
N ASP A 13 -13.38 6.30 15.70
CA ASP A 13 -12.12 6.20 16.46
C ASP A 13 -11.76 4.74 16.85
N ASP A 14 -12.23 3.75 16.08
CA ASP A 14 -11.80 2.35 16.26
C ASP A 14 -10.42 2.14 15.63
N PRO A 15 -9.40 1.73 16.41
CA PRO A 15 -8.10 1.36 15.85
C PRO A 15 -8.23 0.28 14.77
N ARG A 16 -9.14 -0.68 14.93
CA ARG A 16 -9.39 -1.75 13.94
C ARG A 16 -9.98 -1.21 12.65
N GLY A 17 -10.86 -0.20 12.73
CA GLY A 17 -11.37 0.49 11.55
C GLY A 17 -10.25 1.19 10.78
N THR A 18 -9.31 1.81 11.48
CA THR A 18 -8.16 2.47 10.84
C THR A 18 -7.31 1.48 10.04
N PHE A 19 -7.03 0.33 10.62
CA PHE A 19 -6.31 -0.78 9.98
C PHE A 19 -7.06 -1.36 8.77
N TRP A 20 -8.36 -1.62 8.95
CA TRP A 20 -9.25 -2.10 7.90
C TRP A 20 -9.27 -1.18 6.67
N LEU A 21 -9.38 0.12 6.91
CA LEU A 21 -9.39 1.14 5.85
C LEU A 21 -8.13 1.10 4.98
N GLN A 22 -6.97 0.80 5.56
CA GLN A 22 -5.72 0.67 4.80
C GLN A 22 -5.72 -0.59 3.91
N SER A 23 -6.22 -1.70 4.42
CA SER A 23 -6.37 -2.94 3.67
C SER A 23 -7.35 -2.77 2.51
N HIS A 24 -8.51 -2.18 2.79
CA HIS A 24 -9.56 -1.91 1.81
C HIS A 24 -9.07 -0.94 0.72
N HIS A 25 -8.35 0.12 1.10
CA HIS A 25 -7.66 1.01 0.16
C HIS A 25 -6.74 0.20 -0.75
N MET A 26 -5.79 -0.56 -0.21
CA MET A 26 -4.83 -1.28 -1.03
C MET A 26 -5.45 -2.29 -2.00
N VAL A 27 -6.48 -3.03 -1.56
CA VAL A 27 -7.24 -3.94 -2.41
C VAL A 27 -7.88 -3.17 -3.57
N HIS A 28 -8.65 -2.12 -3.29
CA HIS A 28 -9.30 -1.32 -4.32
C HIS A 28 -8.32 -0.72 -5.33
N TYR A 29 -7.20 -0.16 -4.87
CA TYR A 29 -6.18 0.38 -5.77
C TYR A 29 -5.56 -0.72 -6.65
N THR A 30 -5.26 -1.88 -6.08
CA THR A 30 -4.71 -3.02 -6.83
C THR A 30 -5.65 -3.47 -7.96
N TYR A 31 -6.94 -3.65 -7.69
CA TYR A 31 -7.90 -4.09 -8.72
C TYR A 31 -8.21 -2.98 -9.72
N ASN A 32 -8.32 -1.71 -9.30
CA ASN A 32 -8.48 -0.58 -10.22
C ASN A 32 -7.33 -0.48 -11.22
N CYS A 33 -6.13 -0.82 -10.76
CA CYS A 33 -4.93 -0.78 -11.57
C CYS A 33 -4.98 -1.76 -12.77
N LEU A 34 -5.74 -2.86 -12.69
CA LEU A 34 -5.91 -3.79 -13.83
C LEU A 34 -6.36 -3.10 -15.12
N TRP A 35 -7.23 -2.10 -14.98
CA TRP A 35 -7.75 -1.33 -16.10
C TRP A 35 -7.03 0.02 -16.25
N MET A 36 -6.95 0.81 -15.16
CA MET A 36 -6.45 2.19 -15.22
C MET A 36 -4.96 2.28 -15.59
N CYS A 37 -4.15 1.35 -15.08
CA CYS A 37 -2.69 1.38 -15.25
C CYS A 37 -2.21 1.09 -16.69
N LYS A 38 -3.14 0.86 -17.62
CA LYS A 38 -2.87 0.77 -19.07
C LYS A 38 -2.79 2.14 -19.75
N PHE A 39 -3.41 3.17 -19.17
CA PHE A 39 -3.55 4.49 -19.80
C PHE A 39 -3.00 5.62 -18.94
N ILE A 40 -3.07 5.48 -17.61
CA ILE A 40 -2.68 6.52 -16.67
C ILE A 40 -1.64 6.00 -15.68
N HIS A 41 -0.82 6.93 -15.16
CA HIS A 41 0.00 6.63 -14.00
C HIS A 41 -0.90 6.59 -12.77
N HIS A 42 -0.91 5.45 -12.08
CA HIS A 42 -1.84 5.23 -10.99
C HIS A 42 -1.23 5.72 -9.68
N ASP A 43 -1.98 6.57 -9.02
CA ASP A 43 -1.58 7.24 -7.79
C ASP A 43 -2.27 6.58 -6.60
N TRP A 44 -1.52 6.09 -5.61
CA TRP A 44 -2.05 5.38 -4.42
C TRP A 44 -2.25 6.32 -3.23
N ASP A 45 -2.53 7.58 -3.50
CA ASP A 45 -2.78 8.63 -2.51
C ASP A 45 -1.52 9.01 -1.71
N MET A 46 -1.63 10.07 -0.91
CA MET A 46 -0.54 10.64 -0.14
C MET A 46 0.07 9.63 0.84
N PHE A 47 1.37 9.68 1.05
CA PHE A 47 2.07 8.88 2.05
C PHE A 47 2.08 9.58 3.42
N GLN A 48 1.95 8.81 4.49
CA GLN A 48 2.03 9.29 5.87
C GLN A 48 2.99 8.38 6.64
N SER A 49 4.11 8.95 7.07
CA SER A 49 5.22 8.17 7.64
C SER A 49 5.07 7.88 9.14
N THR A 50 4.22 8.64 9.83
CA THR A 50 3.90 8.51 11.26
C THR A 50 2.65 7.69 11.53
N HIS A 51 1.87 7.35 10.49
CA HIS A 51 0.68 6.53 10.63
C HIS A 51 1.04 5.12 11.14
N PRO A 52 0.22 4.47 11.99
CA PRO A 52 0.49 3.12 12.51
C PRO A 52 0.76 2.08 11.40
N CYS A 53 0.10 2.23 10.25
CA CYS A 53 0.28 1.39 9.07
C CYS A 53 1.36 1.88 8.09
N ALA A 54 2.29 2.76 8.49
CA ALA A 54 3.28 3.36 7.60
C ALA A 54 4.17 2.31 6.91
N ASN A 55 4.58 1.25 7.60
CA ASN A 55 5.36 0.16 6.99
C ASN A 55 4.57 -0.56 5.89
N PHE A 56 3.32 -0.92 6.17
CA PHE A 56 2.42 -1.55 5.20
C PHE A 56 2.22 -0.67 3.96
N ARG A 57 2.01 0.64 4.16
CA ARG A 57 1.89 1.64 3.09
C ARG A 57 3.19 1.88 2.32
N ALA A 58 4.35 1.72 2.96
CA ALA A 58 5.65 1.93 2.33
C ALA A 58 6.00 0.77 1.40
N ILE A 59 5.88 -0.47 1.88
CA ILE A 59 6.15 -1.69 1.09
C ILE A 59 5.21 -1.77 -0.11
N SER A 60 3.93 -1.40 0.06
CA SER A 60 2.99 -1.41 -1.07
C SER A 60 3.36 -0.40 -2.17
N ARG A 61 3.91 0.77 -1.80
CA ARG A 61 4.39 1.80 -2.73
C ARG A 61 5.66 1.38 -3.46
N GLU A 62 6.55 0.72 -2.75
CA GLU A 62 7.80 0.16 -3.30
C GLU A 62 7.50 -0.83 -4.44
N ILE A 63 6.52 -1.70 -4.23
CA ILE A 63 6.10 -2.69 -5.23
C ILE A 63 5.21 -2.07 -6.30
N SER A 64 4.32 -1.12 -5.97
CA SER A 64 3.41 -0.52 -6.95
C SER A 64 4.08 0.47 -7.90
N SER A 65 5.22 1.05 -7.50
CA SER A 65 5.89 2.15 -8.22
C SER A 65 5.03 3.39 -8.42
N CYS A 66 4.00 3.54 -7.57
CA CYS A 66 3.22 4.75 -7.53
C CYS A 66 4.06 5.93 -7.01
N PRO A 67 3.63 7.18 -7.23
CA PRO A 67 4.27 8.34 -6.64
C PRO A 67 4.30 8.25 -5.12
N VAL A 68 5.41 8.71 -4.51
CA VAL A 68 5.53 8.85 -3.05
C VAL A 68 5.66 10.34 -2.76
N TYR A 69 4.61 10.92 -2.20
CA TYR A 69 4.56 12.31 -1.76
C TYR A 69 3.90 12.36 -0.39
N ASN A 70 4.51 13.07 0.55
CA ASN A 70 4.10 13.08 1.95
C ASN A 70 3.03 14.15 2.22
N SER A 71 2.00 13.83 3.00
CA SER A 71 0.95 14.78 3.44
C SER A 71 1.13 15.35 4.84
N GLU A 72 2.12 14.88 5.58
CA GLU A 72 2.32 15.32 6.95
C GLU A 72 2.72 16.79 7.02
N ALA A 73 2.13 17.51 7.98
CA ALA A 73 2.40 18.91 8.20
C ALA A 73 3.68 19.11 9.03
N GLY A 74 4.49 20.11 8.63
CA GLY A 74 5.66 20.54 9.40
C GLY A 74 6.86 19.60 9.28
N ILE A 75 7.49 19.27 10.41
CA ILE A 75 8.71 18.44 10.50
C ILE A 75 8.40 17.04 11.07
N ASN A 76 7.12 16.71 11.26
CA ASN A 76 6.68 15.43 11.85
C ASN A 76 6.74 14.29 10.83
N HIS A 77 7.95 13.94 10.40
CA HIS A 77 8.20 12.84 9.47
C HIS A 77 9.10 11.78 10.11
N ASN A 78 8.75 10.52 9.92
CA ASN A 78 9.58 9.39 10.26
C ASN A 78 10.59 9.11 9.12
N PHE A 79 11.65 9.91 9.07
CA PHE A 79 12.72 9.76 8.08
C PHE A 79 13.42 8.40 8.19
N SER A 80 13.54 7.84 9.39
CA SER A 80 14.17 6.53 9.59
C SER A 80 13.41 5.42 8.86
N LEU A 81 12.07 5.42 8.99
CA LEU A 81 11.21 4.51 8.25
C LEU A 81 11.35 4.72 6.75
N MET A 82 11.29 5.98 6.28
CA MET A 82 11.41 6.26 4.84
C MET A 82 12.75 5.82 4.24
N LEU A 83 13.86 6.12 4.92
CA LEU A 83 15.19 5.70 4.48
C LEU A 83 15.30 4.18 4.46
N LYS A 84 14.79 3.49 5.49
CA LYS A 84 14.86 2.03 5.58
C LYS A 84 14.01 1.33 4.51
N GLN A 85 12.85 1.89 4.16
CA GLN A 85 11.90 1.24 3.25
C GLN A 85 12.13 1.58 1.77
N PHE A 86 12.65 2.78 1.46
CA PHE A 86 12.77 3.21 0.06
C PHE A 86 14.20 3.33 -0.44
N VAL A 87 15.19 3.43 0.45
CA VAL A 87 16.58 3.73 0.08
C VAL A 87 17.47 2.53 0.37
N LEU A 88 18.17 2.06 -0.67
CA LEU A 88 19.17 1.02 -0.55
C LEU A 88 20.45 1.54 0.13
N PRO A 89 21.31 0.66 0.67
CA PRO A 89 22.56 1.08 1.34
C PRO A 89 23.52 1.90 0.46
N ASP A 90 23.37 1.82 -0.87
CA ASP A 90 24.14 2.59 -1.84
C ASP A 90 23.54 3.98 -2.16
N GLY A 91 22.42 4.34 -1.53
CA GLY A 91 21.69 5.59 -1.75
C GLY A 91 20.75 5.58 -2.95
N SER A 92 20.65 4.47 -3.69
CA SER A 92 19.66 4.32 -4.74
C SER A 92 18.26 4.03 -4.16
N ILE A 93 17.22 4.31 -4.95
CA ILE A 93 15.82 4.16 -4.50
C ILE A 93 15.26 2.84 -5.04
N LEU A 94 14.61 2.04 -4.20
CA LEU A 94 13.91 0.86 -4.68
C LEU A 94 12.68 1.27 -5.48
N ARG A 95 12.65 0.88 -6.76
CA ARG A 95 11.57 1.24 -7.68
C ARG A 95 11.37 0.16 -8.73
N CYS A 96 10.13 -0.31 -8.87
CA CYS A 96 9.75 -1.18 -9.97
C CYS A 96 9.46 -0.35 -11.24
N ARG A 97 9.36 -1.02 -12.39
CA ARG A 97 9.25 -0.37 -13.71
C ARG A 97 7.83 -0.19 -14.19
N TYR A 98 6.92 -1.08 -13.79
CA TYR A 98 5.53 -1.06 -14.20
C TYR A 98 4.63 -0.73 -13.01
N ASN A 99 3.32 -0.85 -13.19
CA ASN A 99 2.38 -0.74 -12.09
C ASN A 99 2.13 -2.14 -11.51
N ALA A 100 1.98 -2.24 -10.19
CA ALA A 100 1.68 -3.53 -9.57
C ALA A 100 0.28 -4.03 -9.97
N LEU A 101 0.21 -5.31 -10.32
CA LEU A 101 -1.05 -5.98 -10.67
C LEU A 101 -1.27 -7.17 -9.73
N PRO A 102 -2.53 -7.52 -9.42
CA PRO A 102 -2.83 -8.73 -8.67
C PRO A 102 -2.35 -9.94 -9.47
N ILE A 103 -1.79 -10.92 -8.78
CA ILE A 103 -1.39 -12.16 -9.42
C ILE A 103 -2.61 -13.05 -9.71
N LYS A 104 -2.44 -14.02 -10.60
CA LYS A 104 -3.56 -14.84 -11.11
C LYS A 104 -4.30 -15.61 -10.02
N ASP A 105 -3.62 -16.00 -8.95
CA ASP A 105 -4.20 -16.85 -7.91
C ASP A 105 -5.17 -16.11 -6.95
N CYS A 106 -5.10 -14.78 -6.89
CA CYS A 106 -6.00 -13.94 -6.09
C CYS A 106 -6.89 -13.07 -6.99
N PHE A 107 -6.93 -13.32 -8.30
CA PHE A 107 -7.60 -12.45 -9.26
C PHE A 107 -9.13 -12.43 -9.11
N ILE A 108 -9.74 -13.53 -8.67
CA ILE A 108 -11.20 -13.70 -8.53
C ILE A 108 -11.63 -13.80 -7.05
N GLU A 109 -10.67 -14.05 -6.16
CA GLU A 109 -10.91 -14.23 -4.73
C GLU A 109 -11.11 -12.89 -4.01
N ASP A 110 -11.73 -12.92 -2.81
CA ASP A 110 -11.93 -11.73 -1.97
C ASP A 110 -10.90 -11.71 -0.82
N PRO A 111 -9.81 -10.92 -0.96
CA PRO A 111 -8.75 -10.83 0.05
C PRO A 111 -9.13 -10.03 1.31
N LEU A 112 -10.34 -9.43 1.37
CA LEU A 112 -10.81 -8.69 2.54
C LEU A 112 -11.62 -9.58 3.47
N HIS A 113 -12.59 -10.34 2.96
CA HIS A 113 -13.62 -10.95 3.81
C HIS A 113 -13.53 -12.49 3.95
N GLU A 114 -12.78 -13.18 3.09
CA GLU A 114 -12.87 -14.66 3.04
C GLU A 114 -12.10 -15.40 4.13
N GLY A 115 -11.25 -14.72 4.91
CA GLY A 115 -10.49 -15.36 5.98
C GLY A 115 -9.38 -16.32 5.50
N LYS A 116 -9.17 -16.43 4.17
CA LYS A 116 -8.26 -17.41 3.54
C LYS A 116 -7.26 -16.79 2.59
N THR A 117 -7.71 -15.86 1.75
CA THR A 117 -6.90 -15.31 0.66
C THR A 117 -6.10 -14.10 1.14
N MET A 118 -4.79 -14.10 0.91
CA MET A 118 -3.96 -12.90 1.04
C MET A 118 -3.89 -12.16 -0.29
N LEU A 119 -3.88 -10.83 -0.26
CA LEU A 119 -3.66 -10.02 -1.44
C LEU A 119 -2.21 -10.20 -1.90
N LYS A 120 -2.02 -10.65 -3.13
CA LYS A 120 -0.69 -10.80 -3.72
C LYS A 120 -0.59 -9.96 -4.98
N ILE A 121 0.43 -9.11 -5.02
CA ILE A 121 0.70 -8.24 -6.16
C ILE A 121 2.09 -8.53 -6.70
N MET A 122 2.26 -8.40 -8.02
CA MET A 122 3.58 -8.49 -8.64
C MET A 122 3.89 -7.28 -9.50
N ASN A 123 5.19 -7.03 -9.63
CA ASN A 123 5.77 -6.06 -10.53
C ASN A 123 7.15 -6.56 -11.01
N LEU A 124 7.79 -5.82 -11.90
CA LEU A 124 9.14 -6.10 -12.39
C LEU A 124 10.05 -4.92 -12.08
N ASN A 125 11.25 -5.20 -11.58
CA ASN A 125 12.29 -4.20 -11.39
C ASN A 125 13.33 -4.26 -12.52
N LYS A 126 14.53 -3.71 -12.32
CA LYS A 126 15.62 -3.74 -13.30
C LYS A 126 16.21 -5.13 -13.55
N PHE A 127 16.18 -5.99 -12.54
CA PHE A 127 16.88 -7.27 -12.47
C PHE A 127 15.93 -8.47 -12.56
N ASP A 128 14.78 -8.44 -11.88
CA ASP A 128 13.87 -9.57 -11.72
C ASP A 128 12.42 -9.14 -11.39
N GLY A 129 11.59 -10.14 -11.04
CA GLY A 129 10.20 -9.95 -10.59
C GLY A 129 10.11 -9.76 -9.09
N VAL A 130 9.32 -8.76 -8.67
CA VAL A 130 9.04 -8.42 -7.28
C VAL A 130 7.61 -8.82 -6.95
N THR A 131 7.42 -9.55 -5.86
CA THR A 131 6.10 -9.98 -5.39
C THR A 131 5.90 -9.54 -3.96
N GLY A 132 4.74 -8.92 -3.69
CA GLY A 132 4.30 -8.57 -2.34
C GLY A 132 3.11 -9.40 -1.93
N ALA A 133 3.13 -9.91 -0.69
CA ALA A 133 2.00 -10.60 -0.08
C ALA A 133 1.54 -9.79 1.14
N PHE A 134 0.27 -9.43 1.15
CA PHE A 134 -0.31 -8.56 2.15
C PHE A 134 -1.54 -9.23 2.76
N ASN A 135 -1.54 -9.35 4.08
CA ASN A 135 -2.73 -9.74 4.80
C ASN A 135 -3.67 -8.53 4.90
N CYS A 136 -4.77 -8.58 4.16
CA CYS A 136 -5.76 -7.50 4.10
C CYS A 136 -7.04 -7.83 4.89
N GLN A 137 -7.02 -8.89 5.69
CA GLN A 137 -8.22 -9.39 6.36
C GLN A 137 -8.49 -8.70 7.69
N ASP A 138 -9.77 -8.55 8.00
CA ASP A 138 -10.29 -7.88 9.21
C ASP A 138 -9.84 -8.55 10.51
N ASN A 139 -9.45 -9.84 10.46
CA ASN A 139 -9.20 -10.65 11.65
C ASN A 139 -7.73 -10.72 12.09
N PHE A 140 -6.76 -10.17 11.35
CA PHE A 140 -5.35 -10.38 11.66
C PHE A 140 -4.46 -9.20 11.26
N LEU A 141 -4.45 -8.15 12.08
CA LEU A 141 -3.35 -7.18 12.11
C LEU A 141 -2.58 -7.29 13.44
N HIS A 142 -1.99 -8.47 13.63
CA HIS A 142 -0.68 -8.58 14.30
C HIS A 142 0.36 -8.74 13.18
N ILE A 143 1.03 -7.65 12.84
CA ILE A 143 2.27 -7.69 12.05
C ILE A 143 3.37 -7.61 13.09
N GLU A 144 4.09 -8.73 13.31
CA GLU A 144 5.42 -8.70 13.94
C GLU A 144 6.46 -8.12 12.99
#